data_AF-A0A2V7TW91-F1
#
_entry.id   AF-A0A2V7TW91-F1
#
_cell.length_a   1.000
_cell.length_b   1.000
_cell.length_c   1.000
_cell.angle_alpha   90.00
_cell.angle_beta   90.00
_cell.angle_gamma   90.00
#
_symmetry.space_group_name_H-M   'P 1'
#
loop_
_entity.id
_entity.type
_entity.pdbx_description
1 polymer ?
#
loop_
_entity_poly.entity_id
_entity_poly.type
_entity_poly.pdbx_seq_one_letter_code
_entity_poly.pdbx_strand_id
1 'polypeptide(L)'
;MGAKAEALAKQFEAKVQEAAKVMEKLSDAEWKKVTSAEKWPVCVVAHHIAIAHEGIGNLVKSVASGQHKPSMAMSDIDQMNAKHAQDFATVGKAETLALHKKNAAAAAAMVRGLDDAALARSASALKGMPSMTAEQAVTGILCGHIDEHIGSIKKTVSA
;
A
#
# COMPACT_ATOMS: atom_id res chain seq x y z
N MET A 1 4.72 23.29 -0.54
CA MET A 1 4.30 22.31 -1.55
C MET A 1 5.28 22.38 -2.71
N GLY A 2 6.03 21.32 -2.96
CA GLY A 2 7.00 21.23 -4.07
C GLY A 2 6.38 20.55 -5.29
N ALA A 3 6.82 20.92 -6.50
CA ALA A 3 6.37 20.29 -7.75
C ALA A 3 6.58 18.76 -7.75
N LYS A 4 7.59 18.29 -7.02
CA LYS A 4 7.93 16.88 -6.86
C LYS A 4 6.89 16.10 -6.05
N ALA A 5 6.43 16.65 -4.94
CA ALA A 5 5.38 16.05 -4.11
C ALA A 5 4.07 15.90 -4.88
N GLU A 6 3.71 16.90 -5.70
CA GLU A 6 2.53 16.83 -6.57
C GLU A 6 2.66 15.72 -7.62
N ALA A 7 3.84 15.57 -8.25
CA ALA A 7 4.09 14.52 -9.23
C ALA A 7 3.98 13.12 -8.60
N LEU A 8 4.56 12.93 -7.41
CA LEU A 8 4.48 11.68 -6.65
C LEU A 8 3.04 11.34 -6.25
N ALA A 9 2.28 12.33 -5.78
CA ALA A 9 0.87 12.14 -5.43
C ALA A 9 0.04 11.71 -6.64
N LYS A 10 0.23 12.35 -7.81
CA LYS A 10 -0.43 11.96 -9.06
C LYS A 10 -0.06 10.56 -9.52
N GLN A 11 1.22 10.18 -9.40
CA GLN A 11 1.68 8.83 -9.72
C GLN A 11 0.98 7.79 -8.84
N PHE A 12 0.91 8.03 -7.54
CA PHE A 12 0.20 7.16 -6.60
C PHE A 12 -1.29 7.08 -6.92
N GLU A 13 -1.95 8.22 -7.16
CA GLU A 13 -3.38 8.28 -7.51
C GLU A 13 -3.69 7.48 -8.79
N ALA A 14 -2.83 7.54 -9.81
CA ALA A 14 -2.99 6.76 -11.02
C ALA A 14 -2.97 5.24 -10.74
N LYS A 15 -2.05 4.78 -9.89
CA LYS A 15 -1.95 3.38 -9.46
C LYS A 15 -3.15 2.94 -8.64
N VAL A 16 -3.60 3.78 -7.71
CA VAL A 16 -4.82 3.55 -6.91
C VAL A 16 -6.05 3.40 -7.81
N GLN A 17 -6.19 4.25 -8.83
CA GLN A 17 -7.29 4.19 -9.78
C GLN A 17 -7.23 2.92 -10.64
N GLU A 18 -6.04 2.51 -11.09
CA GLU A 18 -5.88 1.25 -11.81
C GLU A 18 -6.24 0.04 -10.93
N ALA A 19 -5.75 0.02 -9.70
CA ALA A 19 -6.07 -1.01 -8.70
C ALA A 19 -7.59 -1.12 -8.49
N ALA A 20 -8.28 0.01 -8.31
CA ALA A 20 -9.73 0.05 -8.15
C ALA A 20 -10.46 -0.54 -9.38
N LYS A 21 -10.06 -0.15 -10.59
CA LYS A 21 -10.65 -0.67 -11.84
C LYS A 21 -10.48 -2.19 -11.99
N VAL A 22 -9.36 -2.74 -11.52
CA VAL A 22 -9.13 -4.18 -11.51
C VAL A 22 -10.10 -4.83 -10.52
N MET A 23 -10.10 -4.36 -9.27
CA MET A 23 -10.93 -4.93 -8.20
C MET A 23 -12.43 -4.86 -8.50
N GLU A 24 -12.92 -3.76 -9.07
CA GLU A 24 -14.33 -3.55 -9.42
C GLU A 24 -14.86 -4.62 -10.39
N LYS A 25 -14.04 -5.00 -11.37
CA LYS A 25 -14.39 -5.93 -12.44
C LYS A 25 -14.43 -7.40 -12.01
N LEU A 26 -13.86 -7.73 -10.86
CA LEU A 26 -13.78 -9.12 -10.39
C LEU A 26 -15.18 -9.63 -10.03
N SER A 27 -15.50 -10.83 -10.52
CA SER A 27 -16.67 -11.60 -10.10
C SER A 27 -16.50 -12.13 -8.67
N ASP A 28 -17.60 -12.57 -8.06
CA ASP A 28 -17.58 -13.19 -6.73
C ASP A 28 -16.75 -14.48 -6.68
N ALA A 29 -16.67 -15.20 -7.81
CA ALA A 29 -15.83 -16.39 -7.93
C ALA A 29 -14.34 -16.04 -7.96
N GLU A 30 -13.96 -15.03 -8.75
CA GLU A 30 -12.57 -14.52 -8.80
C GLU A 30 -12.14 -13.92 -7.46
N TRP A 31 -13.04 -13.22 -6.77
CA TRP A 31 -12.79 -12.64 -5.44
C TRP A 31 -12.37 -13.69 -4.39
N LYS A 32 -12.80 -14.94 -4.57
CA LYS A 32 -12.51 -16.08 -3.68
C LYS A 32 -11.34 -16.94 -4.15
N LYS A 33 -10.79 -16.72 -5.35
CA LYS A 33 -9.60 -17.46 -5.82
C LYS A 33 -8.44 -17.21 -4.86
N VAL A 34 -7.58 -18.21 -4.68
CA VAL A 34 -6.38 -18.10 -3.85
C VAL A 34 -5.19 -17.76 -4.75
N THR A 35 -4.44 -16.72 -4.38
CA THR A 35 -3.26 -16.31 -5.14
C THR A 35 -2.13 -17.32 -4.98
N SER A 36 -1.38 -17.57 -6.05
CA SER A 36 -0.27 -18.51 -6.00
C SER A 36 0.96 -17.96 -5.27
N ALA A 37 1.18 -16.64 -5.33
CA ALA A 37 2.33 -15.98 -4.71
C ALA A 37 2.14 -15.81 -3.20
N GLU A 38 1.01 -15.25 -2.78
CA GLU A 38 0.79 -14.86 -1.37
C GLU A 38 0.05 -15.93 -0.57
N LYS A 39 -0.55 -16.92 -1.25
CA LYS A 39 -1.39 -17.96 -0.64
C LYS A 39 -2.60 -17.40 0.11
N TRP A 40 -3.04 -16.20 -0.25
CA TRP A 40 -4.22 -15.56 0.29
C TRP A 40 -5.36 -15.53 -0.73
N PRO A 41 -6.62 -15.55 -0.29
CA PRO A 41 -7.75 -15.21 -1.15
C PRO A 41 -7.56 -13.82 -1.79
N VAL A 42 -8.01 -13.64 -3.02
CA VAL A 42 -7.96 -12.35 -3.74
C VAL A 42 -8.62 -11.23 -2.92
N CYS A 43 -9.71 -11.53 -2.19
CA CYS A 43 -10.36 -10.59 -1.30
C CYS A 43 -9.43 -10.06 -0.19
N VAL A 44 -8.62 -10.94 0.40
CA VAL A 44 -7.64 -10.58 1.43
C VAL A 44 -6.57 -9.68 0.84
N VAL A 45 -6.02 -10.04 -0.32
CA VAL A 45 -4.98 -9.25 -1.00
C VAL A 45 -5.50 -7.84 -1.33
N ALA A 46 -6.71 -7.76 -1.88
CA ALA A 46 -7.36 -6.49 -2.19
C ALA A 46 -7.60 -5.64 -0.93
N HIS A 47 -8.09 -6.25 0.14
CA HIS A 47 -8.29 -5.58 1.42
C HIS A 47 -6.97 -5.16 2.08
N HIS A 48 -5.90 -5.95 1.89
CA HIS A 48 -4.56 -5.63 2.34
C HIS A 48 -4.04 -4.36 1.66
N ILE A 49 -4.21 -4.23 0.33
CA ILE A 49 -3.94 -2.96 -0.38
C ILE A 49 -4.72 -1.80 0.26
N ALA A 50 -6.02 -1.98 0.50
CA ALA A 50 -6.89 -0.93 1.02
C ALA A 50 -6.43 -0.39 2.39
N ILE A 51 -6.01 -1.26 3.32
CA ILE A 51 -5.51 -0.84 4.64
C ILE A 51 -4.06 -0.33 4.60
N ALA A 52 -3.24 -0.84 3.68
CA ALA A 52 -1.81 -0.53 3.64
C ALA A 52 -1.53 0.93 3.26
N HIS A 53 -2.42 1.59 2.50
CA HIS A 53 -2.29 3.03 2.21
C HIS A 53 -2.12 3.88 3.47
N GLU A 54 -2.86 3.56 4.53
CA GLU A 54 -2.78 4.28 5.80
C GLU A 54 -1.47 3.94 6.54
N GLY A 55 -1.16 2.64 6.69
CA GLY A 55 0.05 2.20 7.38
C GLY A 55 1.33 2.72 6.73
N ILE A 56 1.45 2.53 5.41
CA ILE A 56 2.60 3.00 4.63
C ILE A 56 2.61 4.52 4.52
N GLY A 57 1.45 5.18 4.37
CA GLY A 57 1.36 6.64 4.40
C GLY A 57 1.90 7.22 5.72
N ASN A 58 1.57 6.60 6.84
CA ASN A 58 2.10 6.99 8.16
C ASN A 58 3.60 6.76 8.28
N LEU A 59 4.13 5.67 7.71
CA LEU A 59 5.57 5.44 7.60
C LEU A 59 6.25 6.56 6.80
N VAL A 60 5.77 6.87 5.60
CA VAL A 60 6.29 7.95 4.75
C VAL A 60 6.29 9.27 5.51
N LYS A 61 5.16 9.64 6.13
CA LYS A 61 5.04 10.85 6.94
C LYS A 61 6.06 10.89 8.08
N SER A 62 6.28 9.75 8.73
CA SER A 62 7.25 9.64 9.82
C SER A 62 8.68 9.84 9.31
N VAL A 63 9.09 9.20 8.21
CA VAL A 63 10.40 9.41 7.58
C VAL A 63 10.57 10.88 7.17
N ALA A 64 9.55 11.45 6.53
CA ALA A 64 9.52 12.83 6.08
C ALA A 64 9.59 13.84 7.23
N SER A 65 9.24 13.46 8.47
CA SER A 65 9.40 14.32 9.66
C SER A 65 10.84 14.37 10.18
N GLY A 66 11.70 13.44 9.78
CA GLY A 66 13.06 13.28 10.31
C GLY A 66 13.12 12.68 11.72
N GLN A 67 11.99 12.27 12.29
CA GLN A 67 11.89 11.69 13.64
C GLN A 67 11.60 10.19 13.64
N HIS A 68 11.59 9.55 12.47
CA HIS A 68 11.29 8.13 12.37
C HIS A 68 12.34 7.28 13.09
N LYS A 69 11.86 6.38 13.94
CA LYS A 69 12.68 5.37 14.62
C LYS A 69 12.06 4.01 14.34
N PRO A 70 12.74 3.12 13.58
CA PRO A 70 12.20 1.82 13.26
C PRO A 70 12.04 0.97 14.53
N SER A 71 10.81 0.61 14.86
CA SER A 71 10.47 -0.23 16.01
C SER A 71 10.14 -1.67 15.61
N MET A 72 9.60 -1.87 14.41
CA MET A 72 9.20 -3.17 13.86
C MET A 72 10.30 -3.77 12.97
N ALA A 73 10.48 -5.08 13.04
CA ALA A 73 11.22 -5.87 12.07
C ALA A 73 10.28 -6.43 11.00
N MET A 74 10.84 -7.00 9.93
CA MET A 74 10.03 -7.64 8.87
C MET A 74 9.14 -8.77 9.43
N SER A 75 9.64 -9.54 10.39
CA SER A 75 8.87 -10.62 11.03
C SER A 75 7.61 -10.13 11.75
N ASP A 76 7.63 -8.89 12.27
CA ASP A 76 6.44 -8.30 12.90
C ASP A 76 5.38 -7.98 11.84
N ILE A 77 5.81 -7.48 10.67
CA ILE A 77 4.94 -7.24 9.52
C ILE A 77 4.36 -8.56 9.00
N ASP A 78 5.17 -9.61 8.88
CA ASP A 78 4.71 -10.94 8.46
C ASP A 78 3.64 -11.50 9.40
N GLN A 79 3.83 -11.34 10.71
CA GLN A 79 2.85 -11.77 11.71
C GLN A 79 1.54 -10.97 11.60
N MET A 80 1.64 -9.65 11.45
CA MET A 80 0.48 -8.78 11.26
C MET A 80 -0.30 -9.15 9.99
N ASN A 81 0.42 -9.43 8.90
CA ASN A 81 -0.16 -9.85 7.62
C ASN A 81 -0.84 -11.23 7.73
N ALA A 82 -0.20 -12.20 8.39
CA ALA A 82 -0.80 -13.51 8.62
C ALA A 82 -2.09 -13.42 9.45
N LYS A 83 -2.11 -12.56 10.47
CA LYS A 83 -3.32 -12.29 11.25
C LYS A 83 -4.40 -11.61 10.41
N HIS A 84 -4.04 -10.58 9.64
CA HIS A 84 -4.97 -9.88 8.75
C HIS A 84 -5.61 -10.84 7.74
N ALA A 85 -4.81 -11.73 7.15
CA ALA A 85 -5.32 -12.72 6.20
C ALA A 85 -6.36 -13.67 6.80
N GLN A 86 -6.21 -14.03 8.09
CA GLN A 86 -7.19 -14.83 8.82
C GLN A 86 -8.45 -14.03 9.15
N ASP A 87 -8.28 -12.83 9.71
CA ASP A 87 -9.38 -11.97 10.17
C ASP A 87 -10.29 -11.52 9.02
N PHE A 88 -9.74 -11.38 7.80
CA PHE A 88 -10.44 -10.85 6.62
C PHE A 88 -10.62 -11.87 5.48
N ALA A 89 -10.54 -13.17 5.78
CA ALA A 89 -10.62 -14.25 4.79
C ALA A 89 -11.89 -14.24 3.91
N THR A 90 -12.96 -13.58 4.37
CA THR A 90 -14.26 -13.49 3.67
C THR A 90 -14.70 -12.05 3.41
N VAL A 91 -13.77 -11.08 3.47
CA VAL A 91 -14.06 -9.66 3.31
C VAL A 91 -14.72 -9.34 1.97
N GLY A 92 -15.72 -8.47 2.00
CA GLY A 92 -16.53 -8.06 0.86
C GLY A 92 -15.83 -7.08 -0.07
N LYS A 93 -16.18 -7.14 -1.36
CA LYS A 93 -15.65 -6.24 -2.38
C LYS A 93 -16.05 -4.78 -2.17
N ALA A 94 -17.32 -4.53 -1.82
CA ALA A 94 -17.84 -3.16 -1.65
C ALA A 94 -17.18 -2.43 -0.48
N GLU A 95 -17.03 -3.09 0.68
CA GLU A 95 -16.32 -2.51 1.83
C GLU A 95 -14.83 -2.29 1.54
N THR A 96 -14.20 -3.23 0.85
CA THR A 96 -12.78 -3.13 0.44
C THR A 96 -12.55 -1.92 -0.47
N LEU A 97 -13.39 -1.73 -1.49
CA LEU A 97 -13.29 -0.58 -2.41
C LEU A 97 -13.55 0.76 -1.71
N ALA A 98 -14.52 0.80 -0.79
CA ALA A 98 -14.80 2.01 0.00
C ALA A 98 -13.60 2.39 0.87
N LEU A 99 -12.99 1.40 1.55
CA LEU A 99 -11.80 1.58 2.38
C LEU A 99 -10.59 2.00 1.55
N HIS A 100 -10.37 1.34 0.40
CA HIS A 100 -9.30 1.66 -0.55
C HIS A 100 -9.37 3.12 -0.98
N LYS A 101 -10.55 3.58 -1.42
CA LYS A 101 -10.76 4.97 -1.83
C LYS A 101 -10.48 5.97 -0.71
N LYS A 102 -10.99 5.69 0.50
CA LYS A 102 -10.81 6.56 1.68
C LYS A 102 -9.33 6.69 2.03
N ASN A 103 -8.64 5.57 2.20
CA ASN A 103 -7.26 5.56 2.69
C ASN A 103 -6.29 6.05 1.63
N ALA A 104 -6.53 5.74 0.36
CA ALA A 104 -5.75 6.29 -0.73
C ALA A 104 -5.89 7.82 -0.86
N ALA A 105 -7.10 8.38 -0.71
CA ALA A 105 -7.27 9.82 -0.73
C ALA A 105 -6.49 10.51 0.40
N ALA A 106 -6.50 9.92 1.60
CA ALA A 106 -5.71 10.42 2.74
C ALA A 106 -4.20 10.33 2.48
N ALA A 107 -3.71 9.21 1.96
CA ALA A 107 -2.30 9.02 1.62
C ALA A 107 -1.84 9.99 0.53
N ALA A 108 -2.64 10.18 -0.53
CA ALA A 108 -2.33 11.12 -1.61
C ALA A 108 -2.27 12.56 -1.12
N ALA A 109 -3.22 12.98 -0.28
CA ALA A 109 -3.21 14.31 0.35
C ALA A 109 -1.96 14.51 1.23
N MET A 110 -1.56 13.50 1.99
CA MET A 110 -0.35 13.54 2.81
C MET A 110 0.91 13.69 1.94
N VAL A 111 1.07 12.87 0.89
CA VAL A 111 2.21 12.95 -0.03
C VAL A 111 2.29 14.34 -0.67
N ARG A 112 1.16 14.86 -1.15
CA ARG A 112 1.05 16.19 -1.77
C ARG A 112 1.46 17.32 -0.84
N GLY A 113 1.25 17.14 0.47
CA GLY A 113 1.61 18.12 1.49
C GLY A 113 3.11 18.22 1.78
N LEU A 114 3.93 17.29 1.29
CA LEU A 114 5.38 17.29 1.53
C LEU A 114 6.08 18.39 0.71
N ASP A 115 7.20 18.87 1.24
CA ASP A 115 8.15 19.70 0.50
C ASP A 115 9.41 18.90 0.14
N ASP A 116 10.28 19.51 -0.67
CA ASP A 116 11.48 18.82 -1.18
C ASP A 116 12.46 18.47 -0.06
N ALA A 117 12.51 19.27 1.01
CA ALA A 117 13.35 18.99 2.18
C ALA A 117 12.82 17.78 2.97
N ALA A 118 11.51 17.67 3.14
CA ALA A 118 10.85 16.54 3.78
C ALA A 118 11.03 15.26 2.94
N LEU A 119 10.91 15.37 1.61
CA LEU A 119 11.13 14.25 0.68
C LEU A 119 12.58 13.72 0.71
N ALA A 120 13.55 14.61 0.94
CA ALA A 120 14.97 14.26 1.02
C ALA A 120 15.41 13.65 2.36
N ARG A 121 14.60 13.75 3.41
CA ARG A 121 14.90 13.12 4.70
C ARG A 121 14.88 11.61 4.57
N SER A 122 15.79 10.95 5.30
CA SER A 122 16.04 9.53 5.20
C SER A 122 16.02 8.86 6.55
N ALA A 123 15.42 7.68 6.61
CA ALA A 123 15.46 6.79 7.76
C ALA A 123 15.28 5.35 7.28
N SER A 124 15.65 4.39 8.13
CA SER A 124 15.31 2.99 7.90
C SER A 124 13.84 2.75 8.23
N ALA A 125 13.09 2.15 7.31
CA ALA A 125 11.66 1.91 7.45
C ALA A 125 11.32 0.84 8.50
N LEU A 126 12.17 -0.18 8.60
CA LEU A 126 12.04 -1.31 9.52
C LEU A 126 13.41 -1.65 10.10
N LYS A 127 13.45 -2.26 11.28
CA LYS A 127 14.70 -2.66 11.93
C LYS A 127 15.53 -3.55 10.99
N GLY A 128 16.81 -3.23 10.87
CA GLY A 128 17.76 -3.97 10.04
C GLY A 128 17.72 -3.67 8.54
N MET A 129 16.78 -2.83 8.07
CA MET A 129 16.73 -2.42 6.66
C MET A 129 17.67 -1.25 6.39
N PRO A 130 18.20 -1.12 5.16
CA PRO A 130 18.91 0.10 4.75
C PRO A 130 17.98 1.32 4.86
N SER A 131 18.58 2.49 5.08
CA SER A 131 17.83 3.74 5.07
C SER A 131 17.38 4.10 3.66
N MET A 132 16.22 4.75 3.57
CA MET A 132 15.70 5.31 2.34
C MET A 132 15.08 6.68 2.58
N THR A 133 15.06 7.50 1.54
CA THR A 133 14.41 8.81 1.60
C THR A 133 12.89 8.67 1.67
N ALA A 134 12.19 9.70 2.14
CA ALA A 134 10.73 9.72 2.11
C ALA A 134 10.20 9.62 0.67
N GLU A 135 10.88 10.21 -0.30
CA GLU A 135 10.59 9.98 -1.73
C GLU A 135 10.70 8.50 -2.12
N GLN A 136 11.81 7.85 -1.77
CA GLN A 136 12.02 6.42 -2.07
C GLN A 136 10.97 5.56 -1.37
N ALA A 137 10.52 5.94 -0.17
CA ALA A 137 9.42 5.26 0.52
C ALA A 137 8.09 5.44 -0.23
N VAL A 138 7.81 6.62 -0.82
CA VAL A 138 6.63 6.82 -1.66
C VAL A 138 6.68 5.96 -2.91
N THR A 139 7.79 5.96 -3.65
CA THR A 139 7.88 5.22 -4.92
C THR A 139 8.05 3.73 -4.71
N GLY A 140 8.91 3.33 -3.77
CA GLY A 140 9.31 1.93 -3.56
C GLY A 140 8.38 1.15 -2.65
N ILE A 141 7.78 1.80 -1.64
CA ILE A 141 6.89 1.12 -0.70
C ILE A 141 5.44 1.47 -1.03
N LEU A 142 5.04 2.74 -0.99
CA LEU A 142 3.62 3.11 -1.16
C LEU A 142 3.09 2.76 -2.57
N CYS A 143 3.84 3.09 -3.61
CA CYS A 143 3.47 2.71 -4.98
C CYS A 143 3.83 1.26 -5.31
N GLY A 144 5.01 0.79 -4.90
CA GLY A 144 5.49 -0.57 -5.18
C GLY A 144 4.59 -1.65 -4.59
N HIS A 145 4.04 -1.43 -3.39
CA HIS A 145 3.08 -2.31 -2.74
C HIS A 145 1.84 -2.55 -3.61
N ILE A 146 1.27 -1.49 -4.19
CA ILE A 146 0.11 -1.62 -5.08
C ILE A 146 0.47 -2.48 -6.30
N ASP A 147 1.61 -2.19 -6.94
CA ASP A 147 2.04 -2.89 -8.16
C ASP A 147 2.22 -4.39 -7.92
N GLU A 148 2.85 -4.76 -6.80
CA GLU A 148 3.09 -6.15 -6.43
C GLU A 148 1.78 -6.92 -6.24
N HIS A 149 0.90 -6.42 -5.37
CA HIS A 149 -0.34 -7.11 -5.01
C HIS A 149 -1.36 -7.12 -6.14
N ILE A 150 -1.51 -6.02 -6.90
CA ILE A 150 -2.37 -6.01 -8.09
C ILE A 150 -1.81 -6.93 -9.17
N GLY A 151 -0.48 -7.00 -9.32
CA GLY A 151 0.17 -7.97 -10.22
C GLY A 151 -0.20 -9.41 -9.85
N SER A 152 -0.18 -9.75 -8.56
CA SER A 152 -0.59 -11.06 -8.05
C SER A 152 -2.07 -11.36 -8.31
N ILE A 153 -2.96 -10.41 -8.04
CA ILE A 153 -4.39 -10.53 -8.33
C ILE A 153 -4.63 -10.77 -9.83
N LYS A 154 -4.06 -9.93 -10.70
CA LYS A 154 -4.22 -10.04 -12.15
C LYS A 154 -3.79 -11.41 -12.68
N LYS A 155 -2.63 -11.92 -12.22
CA LYS A 155 -2.15 -13.27 -12.57
C LYS A 155 -3.10 -14.36 -12.12
N THR A 156 -3.70 -14.21 -10.94
CA THR A 156 -4.61 -15.21 -10.35
C THR A 156 -5.95 -15.28 -11.08
N VAL A 157 -6.48 -14.16 -11.53
CA VAL A 157 -7.81 -14.11 -12.16
C VAL A 157 -7.77 -14.36 -13.66
N SER A 158 -6.61 -14.12 -14.30
CA SER A 158 -6.40 -14.41 -15.73
C SER A 158 -6.04 -15.87 -16.01
N ALA A 159 -5.83 -16.68 -14.95
CA ALA A 159 -5.61 -18.12 -15.01
C ALA A 159 -6.94 -18.88 -14.86
#